data_AF-A0A4S4BSX7-F1
#
_entry.id   AF-A0A4S4BSX7-F1
#
_cell.length_a   1.000
_cell.length_b   1.000
_cell.length_c   1.000
_cell.angle_alpha   90.00
_cell.angle_beta   90.00
_cell.angle_gamma   90.00
#
_symmetry.space_group_name_H-M   'P 1'
#
loop_
_entity.id
_entity.type
_entity.pdbx_description
1 polymer ?
#
loop_
_entity_poly.entity_id
_entity_poly.type
_entity_poly.pdbx_seq_one_letter_code
_entity_poly.pdbx_strand_id
1 'polypeptide(L)'
;MNDFTLIKVERIETSGKKNLIIDNPTKLKQIVKGSQGAVFQISEDRFVGIYVNPNAAIKEGKALEAAKDLNIVPQLFEVGLNYALWSI
;
A
#
# COMPACT_ATOMS: atom_id res chain seq x y z
N MET A 1 -17.87 -3.93 -5.25
CA MET A 1 -17.43 -3.22 -4.04
C MET A 1 -15.94 -2.94 -4.21
N ASN A 2 -15.53 -1.67 -4.30
CA ASN A 2 -14.12 -1.28 -4.48
C ASN A 2 -13.45 -1.03 -3.12
N ASP A 3 -13.71 -1.93 -2.19
CA ASP A 3 -13.20 -1.82 -0.84
C ASP A 3 -11.81 -2.46 -0.79
N PHE A 4 -10.78 -1.61 -0.70
CA PHE A 4 -9.39 -2.05 -0.67
C PHE A 4 -9.06 -2.91 0.55
N THR A 5 -9.87 -2.86 1.62
CA THR A 5 -9.66 -3.68 2.83
C THR A 5 -9.85 -5.18 2.57
N LEU A 6 -10.48 -5.54 1.44
CA LEU A 6 -10.64 -6.93 0.99
C LEU A 6 -9.39 -7.49 0.32
N ILE A 7 -8.43 -6.65 -0.06
CA ILE A 7 -7.20 -7.08 -0.73
C ILE A 7 -6.23 -7.63 0.31
N LYS A 8 -5.67 -8.80 0.01
CA LYS A 8 -4.69 -9.48 0.88
C LYS A 8 -3.35 -9.57 0.19
N VAL A 9 -2.30 -9.29 0.95
CA VAL A 9 -0.91 -9.43 0.50
C VAL A 9 -0.17 -10.33 1.47
N GLU A 10 0.49 -11.34 0.92
CA GLU A 10 1.20 -12.34 1.70
C GLU A 10 2.58 -12.56 1.12
N ARG A 11 3.57 -12.78 2.00
CA ARG A 11 4.91 -13.17 1.57
C ARG A 11 5.08 -14.66 1.74
N ILE A 12 5.29 -15.35 0.63
CA ILE A 12 5.65 -16.76 0.63
C ILE A 12 7.14 -16.92 0.31
N GLU A 13 7.74 -17.97 0.84
CA GLU A 13 9.10 -18.36 0.49
C GLU A 13 9.06 -19.70 -0.22
N THR A 14 9.55 -19.75 -1.45
CA THR A 14 9.59 -20.97 -2.26
C THR A 14 11.02 -21.17 -2.74
N SER A 15 11.64 -22.27 -2.31
CA SER A 15 13.02 -22.62 -2.66
C SER A 15 14.02 -21.48 -2.37
N GLY A 16 13.89 -20.83 -1.21
CA GLY A 16 14.74 -19.72 -0.77
C GLY A 16 14.46 -18.37 -1.45
N LYS A 17 13.47 -18.29 -2.35
CA LYS A 17 13.05 -17.04 -3.00
C LYS A 17 11.79 -16.50 -2.33
N LYS A 18 11.85 -15.23 -1.91
CA LYS A 18 10.70 -14.50 -1.34
C LYS A 18 9.84 -13.96 -2.46
N ASN A 19 8.59 -14.41 -2.50
CA ASN A 19 7.58 -13.95 -3.46
C ASN A 19 6.43 -13.28 -2.71
N LEU A 20 5.87 -12.23 -3.32
CA LEU A 20 4.65 -11.60 -2.83
C LEU A 20 3.45 -12.17 -3.60
N ILE A 21 2.50 -12.74 -2.87
CA ILE A 21 1.20 -13.18 -3.37
C ILE A 21 0.18 -12.09 -3.04
N ILE A 22 -0.67 -11.79 -4.01
CA ILE A 22 -1.68 -10.74 -3.92
C ILE A 22 -3.00 -11.37 -4.32
N ASP A 23 -3.95 -11.38 -3.39
CA ASP A 23 -5.35 -11.71 -3.66
C ASP A 23 -6.14 -10.40 -3.70
N ASN A 24 -6.60 -10.03 -4.89
CA ASN A 24 -7.35 -8.81 -5.14
C ASN A 24 -8.75 -9.17 -5.69
N PRO A 25 -9.76 -9.35 -4.82
CA PRO A 25 -11.14 -9.62 -5.26
C PRO A 25 -11.87 -8.37 -5.77
N THR A 26 -11.18 -7.22 -5.81
CA THR A 26 -11.76 -5.92 -6.21
C THR A 26 -11.46 -5.61 -7.68
N LYS A 27 -11.97 -4.47 -8.17
CA LYS A 27 -11.60 -3.93 -9.49
C LYS A 27 -10.46 -2.91 -9.43
N LEU A 28 -9.86 -2.71 -8.26
CA LEU A 28 -8.79 -1.72 -8.08
C LEU A 28 -7.55 -2.15 -8.87
N LYS A 29 -6.99 -1.23 -9.63
CA LYS A 29 -5.82 -1.48 -10.47
C LYS A 29 -4.56 -1.53 -9.61
N GLN A 30 -3.82 -2.62 -9.69
CA GLN A 30 -2.48 -2.69 -9.12
C GLN A 30 -1.53 -1.84 -9.96
N ILE A 31 -0.88 -0.85 -9.32
CA ILE A 31 0.08 0.05 -9.96
C ILE A 31 1.50 -0.43 -9.74
N VAL A 32 1.81 -0.85 -8.50
CA VAL A 32 3.16 -1.28 -8.11
C VAL A 32 3.08 -2.57 -7.31
N LYS A 33 4.04 -3.46 -7.53
CA LYS A 33 4.30 -4.63 -6.69
C LYS A 33 5.74 -4.57 -6.18
N GLY A 34 5.90 -4.50 -4.86
CA GLY A 34 7.20 -4.45 -4.19
C GLY A 34 7.46 -5.69 -3.34
N SER A 35 8.59 -5.69 -2.63
CA SER A 35 8.96 -6.77 -1.70
C SER A 35 8.21 -6.73 -0.37
N GLN A 36 7.64 -5.57 -0.01
CA GLN A 36 6.95 -5.35 1.26
C GLN A 36 5.42 -5.31 1.12
N GLY A 37 4.90 -5.19 -0.11
CA GLY A 37 3.50 -4.91 -0.38
C GLY A 37 3.24 -4.52 -1.83
N ALA A 38 2.03 -4.03 -2.09
CA ALA A 38 1.60 -3.56 -3.40
C ALA A 38 0.78 -2.28 -3.28
N VAL A 39 0.78 -1.47 -4.33
CA VAL A 39 0.03 -0.21 -4.41
C VAL A 39 -1.11 -0.36 -5.39
N PHE A 40 -2.30 0.06 -4.99
CA PHE A 40 -3.51 0.04 -5.79
C PHE A 40 -4.07 1.45 -5.95
N GLN A 41 -4.61 1.73 -7.14
CA GLN A 41 -5.27 3.00 -7.42
C GLN A 41 -6.75 2.92 -7.04
N ILE A 42 -7.21 3.86 -6.19
CA ILE A 42 -8.61 3.97 -5.74
C ILE A 42 -9.39 4.95 -6.62
N SER A 43 -8.78 6.09 -6.94
CA SER A 43 -9.28 7.13 -7.86
C SER A 43 -8.12 7.70 -8.67
N GLU A 44 -8.37 8.70 -9.52
CA GLU A 44 -7.33 9.31 -10.35
C GLU A 44 -6.13 9.82 -9.53
N ASP A 45 -6.42 10.38 -8.36
CA ASP A 45 -5.50 11.03 -7.44
C ASP A 45 -5.14 10.18 -6.20
N ARG A 46 -5.95 9.19 -5.82
CA ARG A 46 -5.78 8.42 -4.57
C ARG A 46 -5.24 7.02 -4.78
N PHE A 47 -4.31 6.67 -3.90
CA PHE A 47 -3.61 5.39 -3.91
C PHE A 47 -3.57 4.80 -2.51
N VAL A 48 -3.61 3.47 -2.44
CA VAL A 48 -3.43 2.71 -1.21
C VAL A 48 -2.28 1.73 -1.37
N GLY A 49 -1.30 1.84 -0.49
CA GLY A 49 -0.29 0.81 -0.28
C GLY A 49 -0.83 -0.22 0.71
N ILE A 50 -0.80 -1.50 0.35
CA ILE A 50 -1.16 -2.62 1.22
C ILE A 50 0.11 -3.44 1.46
N TYR A 51 0.42 -3.68 2.73
CA TYR A 51 1.71 -4.20 3.19
C TYR A 51 1.55 -5.53 3.92
N VAL A 52 2.56 -6.39 3.78
CA VAL A 52 2.62 -7.66 4.53
C VAL A 52 2.87 -7.41 6.01
N ASN A 53 3.68 -6.39 6.33
CA ASN A 53 4.05 -6.04 7.69
C ASN A 53 3.44 -4.68 8.08
N PRO A 54 2.66 -4.61 9.18
CA PRO A 54 2.16 -3.35 9.75
C PRO A 54 3.21 -2.25 9.92
N ASN A 55 4.43 -2.64 10.31
CA ASN A 55 5.52 -1.68 10.49
C ASN A 55 5.93 -0.99 9.19
N ALA A 56 5.71 -1.60 8.03
CA ALA A 56 5.96 -0.95 6.74
C ALA A 56 4.94 0.15 6.48
N ALA A 57 3.65 -0.13 6.72
CA ALA A 57 2.57 0.87 6.60
C ALA A 57 2.81 2.07 7.53
N ILE A 58 3.18 1.81 8.78
CA ILE A 58 3.48 2.85 9.78
C ILE A 58 4.69 3.69 9.35
N LYS A 59 5.76 3.05 8.82
CA LYS A 59 6.95 3.78 8.35
C LYS A 59 6.63 4.67 7.16
N GLU A 60 5.86 4.17 6.20
CA GLU A 60 5.43 4.97 5.04
C GLU A 60 4.62 6.18 5.51
N GLY A 61 3.61 5.95 6.35
CA GLY A 61 2.79 7.02 6.90
C GLY A 61 3.61 8.07 7.64
N LYS A 62 4.57 7.65 8.48
CA LYS A 62 5.48 8.59 9.16
C LYS A 62 6.35 9.39 8.18
N ALA A 63 6.81 8.78 7.09
CA ALA A 63 7.61 9.46 6.09
C ALA A 63 6.80 10.52 5.34
N LEU A 64 5.59 10.17 4.90
CA LEU A 64 4.67 11.10 4.23
C LEU A 64 4.26 12.24 5.18
N GLU A 65 3.90 11.92 6.42
CA GLU A 65 3.53 12.93 7.43
C GLU A 65 4.70 13.88 7.74
N ALA A 66 5.92 13.36 7.90
CA ALA A 66 7.10 14.17 8.19
C ALA A 66 7.46 15.11 7.03
N ALA A 67 7.07 14.77 5.81
CA ALA A 67 7.35 15.55 4.61
C ALA A 67 6.14 16.36 4.12
N LYS A 68 4.99 16.34 4.81
CA LYS A 68 3.72 16.95 4.34
C LYS A 68 3.81 18.43 3.97
N ASP A 69 4.73 19.16 4.58
CA ASP A 69 4.94 20.60 4.33
C ASP A 69 5.77 20.85 3.06
N LEU A 70 6.30 19.78 2.45
CA LEU A 70 6.98 19.81 1.16
C LEU A 70 5.94 19.49 0.08
N ASN A 71 5.59 20.46 -0.78
CA ASN A 71 4.64 20.31 -1.90
C ASN A 71 5.11 19.33 -3.02
N ILE A 72 6.02 18.41 -2.72
CA ILE A 72 6.61 17.42 -3.63
C ILE A 72 6.32 15.98 -3.19
N VAL A 73 5.72 15.79 -2.01
CA VAL A 73 5.32 14.46 -1.52
C VAL A 73 3.80 14.31 -1.55
N PRO A 74 3.29 13.08 -1.68
CA PRO A 74 1.86 12.81 -1.57
C PRO A 74 1.32 13.22 -0.20
N GLN A 75 0.08 13.71 -0.18
CA GLN A 75 -0.63 14.00 1.06
C GLN A 75 -1.14 12.71 1.69
N LEU A 76 -0.74 12.44 2.93
CA LEU A 76 -1.25 11.32 3.72
C LEU A 76 -2.70 11.57 4.16
N PHE A 77 -3.57 10.59 3.95
CA PHE A 77 -4.95 10.63 4.43
C PHE A 77 -5.13 9.75 5.67
N GLU A 78 -4.62 8.52 5.60
CA GLU A 78 -4.91 7.51 6.62
C GLU A 78 -3.80 6.44 6.66
N VAL A 79 -3.54 5.92 7.85
CA VAL A 79 -2.69 4.74 8.07
C VAL A 79 -3.49 3.74 8.89
N GLY A 80 -3.75 2.59 8.29
CA GLY A 80 -4.38 1.45 8.97
C GLY A 80 -3.36 0.44 9.47
N LEU A 81 -3.85 -0.72 9.91
CA LEU A 81 -3.00 -1.79 10.45
C LEU A 81 -1.97 -2.28 9.43
N ASN A 82 -2.36 -2.42 8.16
CA ASN A 82 -1.52 -2.96 7.10
C ASN A 82 -1.61 -2.15 5.81
N TYR A 83 -2.10 -0.91 5.87
CA TYR A 83 -2.19 -0.04 4.71
C TYR A 83 -1.88 1.42 5.03
N ALA A 84 -1.50 2.16 4.00
CA ALA A 84 -1.41 3.62 4.01
C ALA A 84 -2.12 4.16 2.78
N LEU A 85 -2.90 5.23 2.96
CA LEU A 85 -3.70 5.89 1.94
C LEU A 85 -3.17 7.31 1.73
N TRP A 86 -2.91 7.67 0.48
CA TRP A 86 -2.41 9.00 0.11
C TRP A 86 -3.00 9.50 -1.19
N SER A 87 -2.88 10.81 -1.43
CA SER A 87 -3.23 11.46 -2.70
C SER A 87 -2.04 12.24 -3.26
N ILE A 88 -1.96 12.32 -4.59
CA ILE A 88 -0.97 13.12 -5.33
C ILE A 88 -1.69 14.32 -5.96
#